data_AF-A0A397D3Q3-F1
#
_entry.id   AF-A0A397D3Q3-F1
#
_cell.length_a   1.000
_cell.length_b   1.000
_cell.length_c   1.000
_cell.angle_alpha   90.00
_cell.angle_beta   90.00
_cell.angle_gamma   90.00
#
_symmetry.space_group_name_H-M   'P 1'
#
loop_
_entity.id
_entity.type
_entity.pdbx_description
1 polymer ?
#
loop_
_entity_poly.entity_id
_entity_poly.type
_entity_poly.pdbx_seq_one_letter_code
_entity_poly.pdbx_strand_id
1 'polypeptide(L)' 'DQVGAYVLNFNGRVTMASVKNFQLVTPEDQETVILQFGRVGKELFTMDFRAPLCPFQAFAITLSSFDSKLACE' A
#
# COMPACT_ATOMS: atom_id res chain seq x y z
N ASP A 1 2.71 -23.66 -7.32
CA ASP A 1 3.65 -22.65 -7.85
C ASP A 1 3.79 -21.49 -6.90
N GLN A 2 4.84 -21.51 -6.07
CA GLN A 2 5.22 -20.32 -5.30
C GLN A 2 5.79 -19.33 -6.28
N VAL A 3 5.06 -18.24 -6.55
CA VAL A 3 5.62 -17.08 -7.25
C VAL A 3 6.86 -16.69 -6.44
N GLY A 4 8.05 -16.68 -7.07
CA GLY A 4 9.33 -16.35 -6.43
C GLY A 4 9.46 -14.88 -6.06
N ALA A 5 8.43 -14.33 -5.42
CA ALA A 5 8.31 -12.95 -5.02
C ALA A 5 7.71 -12.87 -3.62
N TYR A 6 8.16 -11.90 -2.83
CA TYR A 6 7.51 -11.57 -1.57
C TYR A 6 6.16 -10.92 -1.85
N VAL A 7 5.08 -11.49 -1.30
CA VAL A 7 3.71 -11.02 -1.51
C VAL A 7 3.04 -10.75 -0.16
N LEU A 8 2.30 -9.65 -0.07
CA LEU A 8 1.41 -9.35 1.05
C LEU A 8 -0.02 -9.79 0.75
N ASN A 9 -0.75 -10.22 1.78
CA ASN A 9 -2.18 -10.51 1.64
C ASN A 9 -3.02 -9.23 1.73
N PHE A 10 -3.54 -8.78 0.59
CA PHE A 10 -4.41 -7.60 0.49
C PHE A 10 -5.91 -7.93 0.56
N ASN A 11 -6.29 -9.17 0.89
CA ASN A 11 -7.68 -9.63 0.99
C ASN A 11 -8.52 -9.29 -0.25
N GLY A 12 -7.94 -9.43 -1.44
CA GLY A 12 -8.59 -9.13 -2.72
C GLY A 12 -8.75 -7.64 -3.05
N ARG A 13 -8.33 -6.72 -2.17
CA ARG A 13 -8.42 -5.28 -2.40
C ARG A 13 -7.41 -4.79 -3.44
N VAL A 14 -6.26 -5.45 -3.55
CA VAL A 14 -5.21 -5.15 -4.53
C VAL A 14 -5.12 -6.30 -5.51
N THR A 15 -5.27 -5.98 -6.80
CA THR A 15 -5.41 -6.99 -7.87
C THR A 15 -4.30 -6.92 -8.92
N MET A 16 -3.45 -5.90 -8.87
CA MET A 16 -2.33 -5.72 -9.79
C MET A 16 -1.01 -5.56 -9.05
N ALA A 17 0.07 -6.15 -9.58
CA ALA A 17 1.42 -5.94 -9.07
C ALA A 17 1.87 -4.49 -9.27
N SER A 18 2.52 -3.93 -8.24
CA SER A 18 3.13 -2.60 -8.27
C SER A 18 4.12 -2.45 -7.13
N VAL A 19 5.20 -1.70 -7.34
CA VAL A 19 6.10 -1.22 -6.27
C VAL A 19 5.39 -0.31 -5.27
N LYS A 20 4.21 0.19 -5.62
CA LYS A 20 3.36 1.05 -4.78
C LYS A 20 2.41 0.27 -3.88
N ASN A 21 2.40 -1.06 -3.94
CA ASN A 21 1.54 -1.87 -3.08
C ASN A 21 2.16 -2.00 -1.69
N PHE A 22 1.50 -1.48 -0.66
CA PHE A 22 2.01 -1.55 0.71
C PHE A 22 0.89 -1.63 1.76
N GLN A 23 1.28 -2.12 2.94
CA GLN A 23 0.49 -2.06 4.17
C GLN A 23 1.33 -1.35 5.24
N LEU A 24 0.74 -0.38 5.93
CA LEU A 24 1.31 0.27 7.10
C LEU A 24 0.71 -0.36 8.36
N VAL A 25 1.60 -0.82 9.25
CA VAL A 25 1.26 -1.45 10.53
C VAL A 25 2.09 -0.79 11.64
N THR A 26 1.78 -1.11 12.89
CA THR A 26 2.61 -0.73 14.03
C THR A 26 3.63 -1.81 14.34
N PRO A 27 4.80 -1.48 14.92
CA PRO A 27 5.73 -2.49 15.41
C PRO A 27 5.12 -3.41 16.48
N GLU A 28 4.20 -2.90 17.28
CA GLU A 28 3.56 -3.61 18.40
C GLU A 28 2.46 -4.57 17.94
N ASP A 29 1.78 -4.25 16.84
CA ASP A 29 0.73 -5.05 16.22
C ASP A 29 0.88 -5.01 14.68
N GLN A 30 1.36 -6.13 14.12
CA GLN A 30 1.56 -6.33 12.68
C GLN A 30 0.34 -6.93 11.98
N GLU A 31 -0.69 -7.38 12.72
CA GLU A 31 -1.92 -7.92 12.15
C GLU A 31 -2.91 -6.79 11.80
N THR A 32 -2.89 -5.71 12.58
CA THR A 32 -3.71 -4.53 12.34
C THR A 32 -3.11 -3.61 11.28
N VAL A 33 -3.62 -3.70 10.06
CA VAL A 33 -3.27 -2.78 8.96
C VAL A 33 -3.94 -1.42 9.15
N ILE A 34 -3.16 -0.38 9.44
CA ILE A 34 -3.63 1.01 9.62
C ILE A 34 -3.93 1.68 8.28
N LEU A 35 -3.09 1.44 7.27
CA LEU A 35 -3.26 1.95 5.91
C LEU A 35 -2.89 0.86 4.92
N GLN A 36 -3.80 0.54 4.00
CA GLN A 36 -3.57 -0.37 2.89
C GLN A 36 -3.72 0.41 1.59
N PHE A 37 -2.69 0.34 0.75
CA PHE A 37 -2.70 0.97 -0.55
C PHE A 37 -2.21 0.02 -1.63
N GLY A 38 -2.85 0.04 -2.80
CA GLY A 38 -2.35 -0.72 -3.94
C GLY A 38 -3.17 -0.60 -5.21
N ARG A 39 -2.57 -1.08 -6.30
CA ARG A 39 -3.08 -0.93 -7.66
C ARG A 39 -4.21 -1.91 -7.97
N VAL A 40 -5.26 -1.39 -8.60
CA VAL A 40 -6.41 -2.19 -9.09
C VAL A 40 -6.70 -1.97 -10.58
N GLY A 41 -6.04 -1.01 -11.23
CA GLY A 41 -6.13 -0.73 -12.66
C GLY A 41 -4.93 0.07 -13.16
N LYS A 42 -4.93 0.47 -14.44
CA LYS A 42 -3.79 1.20 -15.05
C LYS A 42 -3.40 2.44 -14.23
N GLU A 43 -4.35 3.30 -13.91
CA GLU A 43 -4.12 4.50 -13.07
C GLU A 43 -5.12 4.55 -11.91
N LEU A 44 -5.51 3.37 -11.41
CA LEU A 44 -6.52 3.22 -10.38
C LEU A 44 -5.96 2.44 -9.20
N PHE A 45 -6.17 2.98 -8.01
CA PHE A 45 -5.66 2.44 -6.76
C PHE A 45 -6.76 2.43 -5.70
N THR A 46 -6.71 1.45 -4.79
CA THR A 46 -7.52 1.43 -3.57
C THR A 46 -6.71 2.01 -2.42
N MET A 47 -7.39 2.71 -1.50
CA MET A 47 -6.81 3.21 -0.25
C MET A 47 -7.81 2.94 0.87
N ASP A 48 -7.45 2.04 1.78
CA ASP A 48 -8.21 1.76 2.99
C ASP A 48 -7.41 2.26 4.18
N PHE A 49 -8.01 3.11 5.02
CA PHE A 49 -7.36 3.62 6.22
C PHE A 49 -8.31 3.47 7.42
N ARG A 50 -7.71 3.43 8.60
CA ARG A 50 -8.44 3.44 9.87
C ARG A 50 -7.74 4.36 10.87
N ALA A 51 -8.41 4.56 12.01
CA ALA A 51 -7.79 5.24 13.15
C ALA A 51 -6.42 4.59 13.46
N PRO A 52 -5.38 5.38 13.76
CA PRO A 52 -5.44 6.80 14.12
C PRO A 52 -5.32 7.79 12.95
N LEU A 53 -5.25 7.33 11.69
CA LEU A 53 -5.08 8.24 10.56
C LEU A 53 -6.39 8.92 10.18
N CYS A 54 -6.31 10.22 9.89
CA CYS A 54 -7.37 10.91 9.16
C CYS A 54 -7.18 10.74 7.64
N PRO A 55 -8.24 10.98 6.83
CA PRO A 55 -8.15 10.84 5.38
C PRO A 55 -7.01 11.66 4.76
N PHE A 56 -6.77 12.87 5.27
CA PHE A 56 -5.70 13.75 4.78
C PHE A 56 -4.30 13.16 5.03
N GLN A 57 -4.04 12.63 6.23
CA GLN A 57 -2.77 12.00 6.56
C GLN A 57 -2.54 10.73 5.72
N ALA A 58 -3.56 9.87 5.64
CA ALA A 58 -3.49 8.66 4.82
C ALA A 58 -3.18 8.99 3.34
N PHE A 59 -3.88 9.99 2.79
CA PHE A 59 -3.66 10.43 1.42
C PHE A 59 -2.27 11.02 1.20
N ALA A 60 -1.75 11.82 2.13
CA ALA A 60 -0.39 12.38 2.04
C ALA A 60 0.69 11.29 2.03
N ILE A 61 0.57 10.26 2.89
CA ILE A 61 1.47 9.10 2.90
C ILE A 61 1.38 8.34 1.56
N THR A 62 0.17 8.14 1.05
CA THR A 62 -0.01 7.51 -0.26
C THR A 62 0.65 8.32 -1.37
N LEU A 63 0.50 9.64 -1.40
CA LEU A 63 1.14 10.49 -2.41
C LEU A 63 2.67 10.41 -2.38
N SER A 64 3.29 10.28 -1.20
CA SER A 64 4.75 10.12 -1.14
C SER A 64 5.25 8.82 -1.77
N SER A 65 4.38 7.82 -1.97
CA SER A 65 4.72 6.59 -2.70
C SER A 65 4.71 6.75 -4.24
N PHE A 66 4.15 7.85 -4.74
CA PHE A 66 4.15 8.18 -6.17
C PHE A 66 5.42 8.88 -6.63
N ASP A 67 6.18 9.45 -5.70
CA ASP A 67 7.42 10.12 -6.04
C ASP A 67 8.46 9.08 -6.51
N SER A 68 8.86 9.20 -7.78
CA SER A 68 9.98 8.44 -8.32
C SER A 68 11.23 8.93 -7.59
N LYS A 69 11.94 8.02 -6.91
CA LYS A 69 13.28 8.34 -6.40
C LYS A 69 14.07 8.96 -7.55
N LEU A 70 14.47 10.23 -7.42
CA LEU A 70 15.22 11.00 -8.43
C LEU A 70 16.53 10.33 -8.89
N ALA A 71 16.91 9.18 -8.32
CA ALA A 71 18.17 8.49 -8.56
C ALA A 71 18.06 6.95 -8.74
N CYS A 72 16.87 6.41 -9.07
CA CYS A 72 16.74 4.98 -9.35
C CYS A 72 15.81 4.74 -10.55
N GLU A 73 16.42 4.63 -11.73
CA GLU A 73 15.94 3.72 -12.79
C GLU A 73 16.37 2.28 -12.47
#